data_AF-A0AAV6XWR3-F1
#
_entry.id   AF-A0AAV6XWR3-F1
#
_cell.length_a   1.000
_cell.length_b   1.000
_cell.length_c   1.000
_cell.angle_alpha   90.00
_cell.angle_beta   90.00
_cell.angle_gamma   90.00
#
_symmetry.space_group_name_H-M   'P 1'
#
loop_
_entity.id
_entity.type
_entity.pdbx_description
1 polymer ?
#
loop_
_entity_poly.entity_id
_entity_poly.type
_entity_poly.pdbx_seq_one_letter_code
_entity_poly.pdbx_strand_id
1 'polypeptide(L)'
;MILGGDFRQVLPVIKGGSFGEQIARSVSKLTFWPGVKIIHLQQNMRSQQDGEFSQILMRIGDGVQHTINGDFVESPQSMVIPWKGGQSLYYLIDSIFPNMIDHANDANYMVGRAIITPRNVDVDKINEMLIGLFPSEEKVYTSWDSVDDDNHNL
;
A
#
# COMPACT_ATOMS: atom_id res chain seq x y z
N MET A 1 15.07 -0.71 -25.13
CA MET A 1 14.12 -0.76 -23.98
C MET A 1 14.70 0.08 -22.87
N ILE A 2 13.87 0.91 -22.21
CA ILE A 2 14.25 1.65 -21.00
C ILE A 2 13.31 1.16 -19.90
N LEU A 3 13.89 0.76 -18.76
CA LEU A 3 13.15 0.27 -17.61
C LEU A 3 13.33 1.28 -16.46
N GLY A 4 12.25 1.54 -15.73
CA GLY A 4 12.27 2.32 -14.49
C GLY A 4 11.61 1.51 -13.39
N GLY A 5 12.20 1.53 -12.20
CA GLY A 5 11.69 0.78 -11.05
C GLY A 5 12.61 0.92 -9.84
N ASP A 6 12.19 0.31 -8.74
CA ASP A 6 12.92 0.30 -7.47
C ASP A 6 12.94 -1.12 -6.91
N PHE A 7 14.13 -1.68 -6.73
CA PHE A 7 14.32 -3.04 -6.22
C PHE A 7 14.05 -3.17 -4.72
N ARG A 8 13.82 -2.05 -4.03
CA ARG A 8 13.37 -2.00 -2.64
C ARG A 8 11.84 -2.12 -2.52
N GLN A 9 11.12 -2.20 -3.63
CA GLN A 9 9.68 -2.44 -3.66
C GLN A 9 9.34 -3.93 -3.56
N VAL A 10 8.05 -4.22 -3.39
CA VAL A 10 7.54 -5.59 -3.25
C VAL A 10 7.88 -6.45 -4.47
N LEU A 11 8.17 -7.72 -4.21
CA LEU A 11 8.45 -8.70 -5.26
C LEU A 11 7.20 -8.97 -6.12
N PRO A 12 7.37 -9.51 -7.34
CA PRO A 12 6.24 -9.93 -8.17
C PRO A 12 5.34 -10.93 -7.44
N VAL A 13 4.03 -10.69 -7.50
CA VAL A 13 3.04 -11.57 -6.88
C VAL A 13 2.84 -12.81 -7.76
N ILE A 14 3.15 -13.99 -7.21
CA ILE A 14 2.86 -15.29 -7.83
C ILE A 14 1.81 -16.00 -6.98
N LYS A 15 0.59 -16.16 -7.51
CA LYS A 15 -0.49 -16.87 -6.81
C LYS A 15 -0.07 -18.32 -6.54
N GLY A 16 -0.09 -18.72 -5.26
CA GLY A 16 0.36 -20.05 -4.83
C GLY A 16 1.86 -20.31 -4.95
N GLY A 17 2.66 -19.31 -5.36
CA GLY A 17 4.09 -19.45 -5.55
C GLY A 17 4.88 -19.27 -4.26
N SER A 18 5.93 -20.07 -4.11
CA SER A 18 6.92 -19.94 -3.07
C SER A 18 7.74 -18.65 -3.20
N PHE A 19 8.41 -18.26 -2.11
CA PHE A 19 9.33 -17.13 -2.12
C PHE A 19 10.47 -17.29 -3.15
N GLY A 20 10.98 -18.53 -3.32
CA GLY A 20 11.98 -18.84 -4.33
C GLY A 20 11.49 -18.62 -5.76
N GLU A 21 10.23 -18.97 -6.04
CA GLU A 21 9.61 -18.70 -7.35
C GLU A 21 9.42 -17.21 -7.59
N GLN A 22 9.03 -16.43 -6.56
CA GLN A 22 8.92 -14.98 -6.67
C GLN A 22 10.27 -14.35 -7.05
N ILE A 23 11.35 -14.76 -6.38
CA ILE A 23 12.70 -14.30 -6.71
C ILE A 23 13.09 -14.72 -8.13
N ALA A 24 12.81 -15.96 -8.53
CA ALA A 24 13.16 -16.48 -9.84
C ALA A 24 12.45 -15.74 -10.99
N ARG A 25 11.30 -15.12 -10.72
CA ARG A 25 10.54 -14.29 -11.69
C ARG A 25 10.89 -12.81 -11.64
N SER A 26 11.76 -12.37 -10.73
CA SER A 26 12.25 -11.00 -10.71
C SER A 26 12.97 -10.64 -12.01
N VAL A 27 12.82 -9.39 -12.46
CA VAL A 27 13.45 -8.89 -13.71
C VAL A 27 14.98 -9.09 -13.70
N SER A 28 15.60 -9.05 -12.52
CA SER A 28 17.03 -9.27 -12.32
C SER A 28 17.50 -10.70 -12.59
N LYS A 29 16.58 -11.66 -12.77
CA LYS A 29 16.87 -13.05 -13.11
C LYS A 29 16.68 -13.37 -14.59
N LEU A 30 16.25 -12.39 -15.41
CA LEU A 30 16.05 -12.59 -16.85
C LEU A 30 17.38 -12.64 -17.61
N THR A 31 17.40 -13.37 -18.72
CA THR A 31 18.61 -13.66 -19.51
C THR A 31 19.29 -12.41 -20.08
N PHE A 32 18.54 -11.35 -20.36
CA PHE A 32 19.09 -10.09 -20.87
C PHE A 32 19.67 -9.20 -19.76
N TRP A 33 19.41 -9.49 -18.48
CA TRP A 33 19.81 -8.64 -17.35
C TRP A 33 21.32 -8.34 -17.31
N PRO A 34 22.25 -9.29 -17.59
CA PRO A 34 23.69 -9.00 -17.62
C PRO A 34 24.08 -7.94 -18.66
N GLY A 35 23.27 -7.74 -19.71
CA GLY A 35 23.49 -6.70 -20.73
C GLY A 35 22.86 -5.35 -20.40
N VAL A 36 22.16 -5.23 -19.26
CA VAL A 36 21.48 -3.99 -18.86
C VAL A 36 22.47 -3.03 -18.21
N LYS A 37 22.55 -1.82 -18.75
CA LYS A 37 23.24 -0.70 -18.11
C LYS A 37 22.35 -0.13 -16.99
N ILE A 38 22.83 -0.18 -15.75
CA ILE A 38 22.12 0.35 -14.59
C ILE A 38 22.53 1.81 -14.35
N ILE A 39 21.55 2.68 -14.23
CA ILE A 39 21.72 4.09 -13.84
C ILE A 39 20.94 4.31 -12.56
N HIS A 40 21.59 4.87 -11.54
CA HIS A 40 20.99 5.09 -10.23
C HIS A 40 20.59 6.56 -10.08
N LEU A 41 19.33 6.80 -9.71
CA LEU A 41 18.89 8.11 -9.24
C LEU A 41 19.22 8.23 -7.75
N GLN A 42 19.91 9.30 -7.36
CA GLN A 42 20.43 9.47 -5.99
C GLN A 42 19.60 10.44 -5.14
N GLN A 43 18.81 11.31 -5.78
CA GLN A 43 18.05 12.33 -5.07
C GLN A 43 16.61 11.88 -4.86
N ASN A 44 16.21 11.71 -3.60
CA ASN A 44 14.82 11.49 -3.24
C ASN A 44 14.06 12.82 -3.37
N MET A 45 13.18 12.93 -4.36
CA MET A 45 12.38 14.14 -4.61
C MET A 45 11.12 14.22 -3.75
N ARG A 46 10.68 13.10 -3.15
CA ARG A 46 9.41 13.00 -2.41
C ARG A 46 9.52 13.49 -0.97
N SER A 47 10.65 13.24 -0.33
CA SER A 47 10.90 13.57 1.09
C SER A 47 12.02 14.59 1.28
N GLN A 48 12.21 15.52 0.31
CA GLN A 48 13.30 16.52 0.38
C GLN A 48 13.22 17.41 1.62
N GLN A 49 12.01 17.70 2.10
CA GLN A 49 11.77 18.56 3.24
C GLN A 49 11.86 17.82 4.58
N ASP A 50 11.95 16.48 4.56
CA ASP A 50 12.05 15.63 5.74
C ASP A 50 13.23 14.66 5.59
N GLY A 51 14.42 15.19 5.88
CA GLY A 51 15.67 14.45 5.75
C GLY A 51 15.77 13.26 6.69
N GLU A 52 15.17 13.33 7.88
CA GLU A 52 15.19 12.24 8.85
C GLU A 52 14.36 11.06 8.35
N PHE A 53 13.11 11.33 7.93
CA PHE A 53 12.24 10.31 7.35
C PHE A 53 12.86 9.71 6.08
N SER A 54 13.43 10.55 5.21
CA SER A 54 14.12 10.08 4.01
C SER A 54 15.25 9.10 4.31
N GLN A 55 16.03 9.35 5.36
CA GLN A 55 17.12 8.45 5.76
C GLN A 55 16.61 7.14 6.36
N ILE A 56 15.54 7.20 7.17
CA ILE A 56 14.87 5.99 7.69
C ILE A 56 14.37 5.12 6.54
N LEU A 57 13.67 5.70 5.56
CA LEU A 57 13.17 4.98 4.38
C LEU A 57 14.30 4.29 3.61
N MET A 58 15.43 4.97 3.41
CA MET A 58 16.59 4.38 2.73
C MET A 58 17.16 3.20 3.51
N ARG A 59 17.35 3.33 4.83
CA ARG A 59 17.87 2.23 5.68
C ARG A 59 16.94 1.03 5.70
N ILE A 60 15.63 1.24 5.71
CA ILE A 60 14.63 0.16 5.63
C ILE A 60 14.76 -0.57 4.30
N GLY A 61 14.74 0.17 3.19
CA GLY A 61 14.81 -0.44 1.87
C GLY A 61 16.16 -1.11 1.56
N ASP A 62 17.25 -0.66 2.20
CA ASP A 62 18.56 -1.32 2.13
C ASP A 62 18.69 -2.50 3.12
N GLY A 63 17.71 -2.74 3.98
CA GLY A 63 17.72 -3.84 4.95
C GLY A 63 18.71 -3.66 6.11
N VAL A 64 19.13 -2.41 6.38
CA VAL A 64 20.13 -2.08 7.44
C VAL A 64 19.52 -1.32 8.62
N GLN A 65 18.22 -1.01 8.57
CA GLN A 65 17.50 -0.42 9.69
C GLN A 65 17.47 -1.39 10.87
N HIS A 66 17.61 -0.86 12.09
CA HIS A 66 17.49 -1.66 13.30
C HIS A 66 16.13 -2.35 13.39
N THR A 67 16.16 -3.66 13.69
CA THR A 67 14.97 -4.47 13.91
C THR A 67 14.89 -4.95 15.36
N ILE A 68 13.66 -5.03 15.86
CA ILE A 68 13.27 -5.64 17.12
C ILE A 68 12.73 -7.04 16.82
N ASN A 69 13.01 -8.01 17.69
CA ASN A 69 12.52 -9.39 17.55
C ASN A 69 12.85 -10.03 16.19
N GLY A 70 14.04 -9.72 15.65
CA GLY A 70 14.53 -10.25 14.37
C GLY A 70 14.10 -9.43 13.17
N ASP A 71 12.79 -9.24 12.99
CA ASP A 71 12.24 -8.81 11.69
C ASP A 71 11.35 -7.57 11.74
N PHE A 72 11.15 -6.95 12.93
CA PHE A 72 10.25 -5.80 13.07
C PHE A 72 11.01 -4.48 13.11
N VAL A 73 10.77 -3.59 12.16
CA VAL A 73 11.28 -2.22 12.24
C VAL A 73 10.50 -1.44 13.31
N GLU A 74 11.21 -0.78 14.22
CA GLU A 74 10.57 0.10 15.20
C GLU A 74 10.06 1.38 14.51
N SER A 75 8.76 1.66 14.67
CA SER A 75 8.18 2.92 14.21
C SER A 75 8.50 4.05 15.18
N PRO A 76 8.81 5.27 14.70
CA PRO A 76 8.91 6.44 15.56
C PRO A 76 7.63 6.62 16.39
N GLN A 77 7.77 6.92 17.69
CA GLN A 77 6.62 7.05 18.60
C GLN A 77 5.65 8.16 18.16
N SER A 78 6.15 9.19 17.46
CA SER A 78 5.33 10.26 16.86
C SER A 78 4.37 9.76 15.77
N MET A 79 4.63 8.58 15.18
CA MET A 79 3.82 7.97 14.12
C MET A 79 2.91 6.85 14.66
N VAL A 80 2.94 6.56 15.95
CA VAL A 80 2.22 5.43 16.55
C VAL A 80 0.96 5.92 17.25
N ILE A 81 -0.18 5.28 16.93
CA ILE A 81 -1.41 5.40 17.70
C ILE A 81 -1.46 4.21 18.67
N PRO A 82 -1.43 4.43 20.00
CA PRO A 82 -1.43 3.34 20.95
C PRO A 82 -2.69 2.48 20.87
N TRP A 83 -2.52 1.17 20.96
CA TRP A 83 -3.64 0.25 21.06
C TRP A 83 -4.36 0.42 22.41
N LYS A 84 -5.65 0.79 22.35
CA LYS A 84 -6.53 0.99 23.51
C LYS A 84 -7.64 -0.06 23.59
N GLY A 85 -7.46 -1.22 22.96
CA GLY A 85 -8.46 -2.29 22.92
C GLY A 85 -9.46 -2.14 21.76
N GLY A 86 -10.70 -2.60 21.96
CA GLY A 86 -11.70 -2.75 20.90
C GLY A 86 -12.07 -1.47 20.13
N GLN A 87 -11.80 -0.29 20.70
CA GLN A 87 -12.09 1.01 20.09
C GLN A 87 -10.92 1.58 19.27
N SER A 88 -9.78 0.91 19.21
CA SER A 88 -8.57 1.45 18.58
C SER A 88 -8.75 1.75 17.09
N LEU A 89 -9.56 0.95 16.38
CA LEU A 89 -9.85 1.20 14.96
C LEU A 89 -10.65 2.48 14.75
N TYR A 90 -11.58 2.80 15.65
CA TYR A 90 -12.30 4.08 15.59
C TYR A 90 -11.36 5.26 15.84
N TYR A 91 -10.43 5.14 16.80
CA TYR A 91 -9.42 6.18 17.03
C TYR A 91 -8.48 6.34 15.82
N LEU A 92 -8.09 5.25 15.16
CA LEU A 92 -7.32 5.32 13.92
C LEU A 92 -8.10 6.06 12.83
N ILE A 93 -9.36 5.68 12.61
CA ILE A 93 -10.21 6.33 11.60
C ILE A 93 -10.37 7.82 11.91
N ASP A 94 -10.71 8.19 13.15
CA ASP A 94 -10.90 9.59 13.56
C ASP A 94 -9.60 10.41 13.45
N SER A 95 -8.43 9.80 13.71
CA SER A 95 -7.14 10.48 13.57
C SER A 95 -6.80 10.84 12.12
N ILE A 96 -7.25 10.04 11.15
CA ILE A 96 -6.96 10.24 9.72
C ILE A 96 -8.10 11.01 9.03
N PHE A 97 -9.35 10.71 9.40
CA PHE A 97 -10.59 11.29 8.88
C PHE A 97 -11.41 12.00 9.98
N PRO A 98 -10.86 13.04 10.64
CA PRO A 98 -11.59 13.78 11.67
C PRO A 98 -12.82 14.51 11.11
N ASN A 99 -13.91 14.57 11.88
CA ASN A 99 -15.16 15.25 11.52
C ASN A 99 -15.73 14.80 10.17
N MET A 100 -15.74 13.48 9.92
CA MET A 100 -16.11 12.92 8.62
C MET A 100 -17.50 13.37 8.13
N ILE A 101 -18.46 13.54 9.03
CA ILE A 101 -19.82 14.03 8.70
C ILE A 101 -19.77 15.40 8.01
N ASP A 102 -18.94 16.32 8.51
CA ASP A 102 -18.82 17.68 7.96
C ASP A 102 -18.12 17.68 6.59
N HIS A 103 -17.23 16.70 6.37
CA HIS A 103 -16.43 16.57 5.16
C HIS A 103 -16.97 15.56 4.15
N ALA A 104 -18.14 14.96 4.39
CA ALA A 104 -18.68 13.86 3.59
C ALA A 104 -18.82 14.20 2.08
N ASN A 105 -19.05 15.47 1.75
CA ASN A 105 -19.17 15.96 0.38
C ASN A 105 -17.93 16.74 -0.12
N ASP A 106 -16.84 16.76 0.65
CA ASP A 106 -15.60 17.45 0.29
C ASP A 106 -14.61 16.48 -0.37
N ALA A 107 -14.61 16.46 -1.70
CA ALA A 107 -13.70 15.63 -2.47
C ALA A 107 -12.22 15.93 -2.18
N ASN A 108 -11.86 17.20 -1.95
CA ASN A 108 -10.47 17.59 -1.69
C ASN A 108 -9.99 17.06 -0.33
N TYR A 109 -10.89 17.07 0.66
CA TYR A 109 -10.61 16.45 1.96
C TYR A 109 -10.36 14.94 1.81
N MET A 110 -11.16 14.24 1.02
CA MET A 110 -11.08 12.79 0.87
C MET A 110 -9.81 12.32 0.15
N VAL A 111 -9.43 12.98 -0.96
CA VAL A 111 -8.29 12.51 -1.79
C VAL A 111 -6.93 12.63 -1.10
N GLY A 112 -6.80 13.48 -0.08
CA GLY A 112 -5.55 13.68 0.65
C GLY A 112 -5.25 12.63 1.72
N ARG A 113 -6.11 11.63 1.90
CA ARG A 113 -6.09 10.71 3.04
C ARG A 113 -6.21 9.27 2.59
N ALA A 114 -5.53 8.37 3.30
CA ALA A 114 -5.62 6.94 3.06
C ALA A 114 -5.27 6.16 4.32
N ILE A 115 -5.95 5.03 4.52
CA ILE A 115 -5.55 3.98 5.46
C ILE A 115 -5.15 2.77 4.61
N ILE A 116 -3.93 2.28 4.80
CA ILE A 116 -3.39 1.15 4.04
C ILE A 116 -3.23 -0.03 5.01
N THR A 117 -3.72 -1.20 4.62
CA THR A 117 -3.57 -2.44 5.39
C THR A 117 -2.91 -3.53 4.53
N PRO A 118 -2.27 -4.54 5.15
CA PRO A 118 -1.64 -5.63 4.39
C PRO A 118 -2.63 -6.59 3.71
N ARG A 119 -3.89 -6.67 4.16
CA ARG A 119 -4.86 -7.67 3.70
C ARG A 119 -6.19 -7.01 3.35
N ASN A 120 -6.80 -7.48 2.26
CA ASN A 120 -8.10 -6.98 1.80
C ASN A 120 -9.20 -7.16 2.86
N VAL A 121 -9.20 -8.26 3.62
CA VAL A 121 -10.19 -8.44 4.70
C VAL A 121 -10.15 -7.33 5.76
N ASP A 122 -8.97 -6.75 6.01
CA ASP A 122 -8.83 -5.61 6.92
C ASP A 122 -9.22 -4.29 6.23
N VAL A 123 -8.97 -4.16 4.91
CA VAL A 123 -9.47 -3.05 4.09
C VAL A 123 -11.00 -3.02 4.11
N ASP A 124 -11.65 -4.14 3.83
CA ASP A 124 -13.11 -4.26 3.74
C ASP A 124 -13.75 -3.85 5.06
N LYS A 125 -13.23 -4.36 6.18
CA LYS A 125 -13.69 -3.99 7.53
C LYS A 125 -13.58 -2.49 7.80
N ILE A 126 -12.45 -1.85 7.45
CA ILE A 126 -12.25 -0.42 7.70
C ILE A 126 -13.12 0.41 6.76
N ASN A 127 -13.26 -0.01 5.50
CA ASN A 127 -14.13 0.66 4.53
C ASN A 127 -15.60 0.60 4.94
N GLU A 128 -16.09 -0.55 5.43
CA GLU A 128 -17.44 -0.68 5.97
C GLU A 128 -17.68 0.28 7.15
N MET A 129 -16.70 0.37 8.07
CA MET A 129 -16.76 1.31 9.19
C MET A 129 -16.81 2.77 8.70
N LEU A 130 -15.99 3.14 7.71
CA LEU A 130 -15.97 4.47 7.12
C LEU A 130 -17.26 4.80 6.38
N ILE A 131 -17.78 3.87 5.56
CA ILE A 131 -19.03 4.01 4.82
C ILE A 131 -20.20 4.24 5.78
N GLY A 132 -20.24 3.50 6.89
CA GLY A 132 -21.26 3.65 7.93
C GLY A 132 -21.25 5.00 8.66
N LEU A 133 -20.19 5.79 8.53
CA LEU A 133 -20.12 7.16 9.07
C LEU A 133 -20.67 8.21 8.09
N PHE A 134 -20.91 7.87 6.80
CA PHE A 134 -21.42 8.83 5.84
C PHE A 134 -22.90 9.13 6.14
N PRO A 135 -23.33 10.40 6.06
CA PRO A 135 -24.70 10.79 6.37
C PRO A 135 -25.72 10.41 5.28
N SER A 136 -25.28 9.87 4.14
CA SER A 136 -26.12 9.53 3.00
C SER A 136 -26.63 8.08 3.04
N GLU A 137 -27.67 7.79 2.26
CA GLU A 137 -28.16 6.42 2.08
C GLU A 137 -27.10 5.53 1.40
N GLU A 138 -27.01 4.29 1.88
CA GLU A 138 -26.16 3.25 1.28
C GLU A 138 -26.66 2.92 -0.13
N LYS A 139 -25.72 2.80 -1.09
CA LYS A 139 -26.03 2.43 -2.46
C LYS A 139 -25.22 1.21 -2.87
N VAL A 140 -25.94 0.13 -3.20
CA VAL A 140 -25.36 -1.13 -3.65
C VAL A 140 -25.30 -1.17 -5.18
N TYR A 141 -24.14 -1.48 -5.73
CA TYR A 141 -23.93 -1.72 -7.15
C TYR A 141 -23.54 -3.18 -7.35
N THR A 142 -24.31 -3.92 -8.15
CA THR A 142 -24.07 -5.34 -8.41
C THR A 142 -23.31 -5.50 -9.73
N SER A 143 -22.24 -6.30 -9.74
CA SER A 143 -21.57 -6.68 -11.00
C SER A 143 -22.41 -7.70 -11.77
N TRP A 144 -22.28 -7.69 -13.09
CA TRP A 144 -22.83 -8.74 -13.95
C TRP A 144 -21.68 -9.59 -14.48
N ASP A 145 -21.67 -10.87 -14.10
CA ASP A 145 -20.63 -11.84 -14.47
C ASP A 145 -21.12 -12.78 -15.59
N SER A 146 -21.93 -12.28 -16.54
CA SER A 146 -22.28 -13.02 -17.75
C SER A 146 -21.46 -12.51 -18.94
N VAL A 147 -20.82 -13.43 -19.64
CA VAL A 147 -20.28 -13.18 -20.98
C VAL A 147 -21.37 -13.61 -21.96
N ASP A 148 -21.75 -12.74 -22.91
CA ASP A 148 -22.61 -13.18 -24.01
C ASP A 148 -21.90 -14.31 -24.75
N ASP A 149 -22.59 -15.45 -24.90
CA ASP A 149 -22.11 -16.60 -25.63
C ASP A 149 -22.02 -16.21 -27.11
N ASP A 150 -20.86 -15.71 -27.51
CA ASP A 150 -20.58 -15.28 -28.88
C ASP A 150 -20.51 -16.54 -29.76
N ASN A 151 -21.68 -17.06 -30.13
CA ASN A 151 -21.89 -18.21 -31.02
C ASN A 151 -21.43 -17.95 -32.48
N HIS A 152 -20.48 -17.03 -32.68
CA HIS A 152 -19.91 -16.64 -33.98
C HIS A 152 -18.42 -16.96 -34.11
N ASN A 153 -17.95 -18.03 -33.47
CA ASN A 153 -16.67 -18.67 -33.83
C ASN A 153 -16.93 -20.03 -34.49
N LEU A 154 -17.46 -19.97 -35.73
CA LEU A 154 -17.34 -21.02 -36.74
C LEU A 154 -16.24 -20.65 -37.73
#